data_AF-A0AB74K1A0-F1
#
_entry.id   AF-A0AB74K1A0-F1
#
_cell.length_a   1.000
_cell.length_b   1.000
_cell.length_c   1.000
_cell.angle_alpha   90.00
_cell.angle_beta   90.00
_cell.angle_gamma   90.00
#
_symmetry.space_group_name_H-M   'P 1'
#
loop_
_entity.id
_entity.type
_entity.pdbx_description
1 polymer ?
#
loop_
_entity_poly.entity_id
_entity_poly.type
_entity_poly.pdbx_seq_one_letter_code
_entity_poly.pdbx_strand_id
1 'polypeptide(L)'
;MDALMIHTLIQSRYSIFDACGELPFSIIFGLCRNSTDDIDPRALVVDISGSALDVPYALANELLKSHGINTLRSDKQRLKDANISTSPSGTRFVTLPSPMGRTKHYKECFTIFEYRIDVDSELASLLQPGKKYSIKLASRDLGIKWWTYVDEPQLPLSEEQISQSSEPAKLLNSKPSAGHAAFTVVDSLPWPPEVTTRMCIIPATETTAELLEISMTNAGPLPLSIQVQGRQRFLEPQGLFGRESPPRTPSHRPLETETPVLYFGFLVTNTATDEIVLGDGKRRTGCIGLTSGKVDPRPRMQDLITLEPVQPLVRHVDLGGIVVGLKDGTYRIELREKAMWWCEGRKEDICDEEDGRVKKELFRKDIPPVVLRSEDTFELRVVDEEMVRSGSTSAFQYKSTHGSSKTSLSVEAPASNA
;
A
#
# COMPACT_ATOMS: atom_id res chain seq x y z
N MET A 1 -17.62 39.92 1.29
CA MET A 1 -17.47 38.88 2.32
C MET A 1 -16.10 38.30 2.13
N ASP A 2 -15.25 38.41 3.14
CA ASP A 2 -13.93 37.80 3.10
C ASP A 2 -14.10 36.28 3.12
N ALA A 3 -13.40 35.60 2.22
CA ALA A 3 -13.44 34.16 2.08
C ALA A 3 -12.01 33.64 2.02
N LEU A 4 -11.75 32.59 2.78
CA LEU A 4 -10.47 31.89 2.75
C LEU A 4 -10.63 30.63 1.90
N MET A 5 -9.78 30.51 0.89
CA MET A 5 -9.88 29.42 -0.08
C MET A 5 -9.10 28.20 0.40
N ILE A 6 -9.80 27.07 0.51
CA ILE A 6 -9.24 25.76 0.85
C ILE A 6 -9.31 24.89 -0.41
N HIS A 7 -8.18 24.31 -0.84
CA HIS A 7 -8.20 23.26 -1.85
C HIS A 7 -8.68 21.96 -1.21
N THR A 8 -9.87 21.52 -1.58
CA THR A 8 -10.45 20.26 -1.10
C THR A 8 -10.37 19.19 -2.20
N LEU A 9 -10.05 17.97 -1.79
CA LEU A 9 -10.16 16.75 -2.61
C LEU A 9 -10.94 15.66 -1.85
N ILE A 10 -11.74 14.87 -2.57
CA ILE A 10 -12.55 13.77 -2.04
C ILE A 10 -12.26 12.51 -2.85
N GLN A 11 -11.94 11.41 -2.17
CA GLN A 11 -11.70 10.09 -2.73
C GLN A 11 -12.32 9.02 -1.80
N SER A 12 -12.59 7.81 -2.29
CA SER A 12 -12.82 6.65 -1.42
C SER A 12 -11.52 5.89 -1.22
N ARG A 13 -11.26 5.38 -0.01
CA ARG A 13 -10.09 4.54 0.29
C ARG A 13 -10.07 3.28 -0.55
N TYR A 14 -11.23 2.68 -0.80
CA TYR A 14 -11.37 1.54 -1.69
C TYR A 14 -12.43 1.81 -2.75
N SER A 15 -12.40 1.05 -3.85
CA SER A 15 -13.48 1.05 -4.84
C SER A 15 -14.65 0.14 -4.42
N ILE A 16 -14.55 -0.53 -3.28
CA ILE A 16 -15.57 -1.44 -2.74
C ILE A 16 -15.83 -1.08 -1.28
N PHE A 17 -17.10 -1.03 -0.92
CA PHE A 17 -17.58 -1.06 0.47
C PHE A 17 -18.08 -2.48 0.75
N ASP A 18 -17.53 -3.10 1.78
CA ASP A 18 -17.85 -4.45 2.21
C ASP A 18 -18.90 -4.41 3.33
N ALA A 19 -20.13 -4.83 3.04
CA ALA A 19 -21.23 -4.70 3.98
C ALA A 19 -21.08 -5.62 5.20
N CYS A 20 -20.25 -6.67 5.14
CA CYS A 20 -19.96 -7.53 6.29
C CYS A 20 -18.92 -6.92 7.25
N GLY A 21 -18.19 -5.89 6.82
CA GLY A 21 -17.30 -5.10 7.67
C GLY A 21 -15.89 -5.64 7.84
N GLU A 22 -15.53 -6.72 7.13
CA GLU A 22 -14.16 -7.25 7.17
C GLU A 22 -13.16 -6.29 6.50
N LEU A 23 -13.55 -5.59 5.42
CA LEU A 23 -12.73 -4.54 4.82
C LEU A 23 -13.12 -3.17 5.38
N PRO A 24 -12.25 -2.49 6.16
CA PRO A 24 -12.52 -1.14 6.61
C PRO A 24 -12.65 -0.18 5.43
N PHE A 25 -13.68 0.65 5.45
CA PHE A 25 -13.93 1.62 4.40
C PHE A 25 -13.95 3.05 4.94
N SER A 26 -13.27 3.96 4.24
CA SER A 26 -13.29 5.38 4.54
C SER A 26 -13.47 6.24 3.29
N ILE A 27 -14.08 7.40 3.49
CA ILE A 27 -14.05 8.52 2.55
C ILE A 27 -12.88 9.42 2.97
N ILE A 28 -11.97 9.65 2.05
CA ILE A 28 -10.77 10.45 2.23
C ILE A 28 -11.07 11.87 1.79
N PHE A 29 -10.85 12.82 2.69
CA PHE A 29 -10.84 14.24 2.42
C PHE A 29 -9.42 14.77 2.52
N GLY A 30 -8.95 15.42 1.47
CA GLY A 30 -7.72 16.18 1.49
C GLY A 30 -8.02 17.66 1.57
N LEU A 31 -7.37 18.38 2.47
CA LEU A 31 -7.53 19.81 2.67
C LEU A 31 -6.16 20.50 2.60
N CYS A 32 -6.06 21.56 1.81
CA CYS A 32 -4.85 22.35 1.72
C CYS A 32 -5.18 23.84 1.60
N ARG A 33 -4.66 24.67 2.50
CA ARG A 33 -4.82 26.13 2.42
C ARG A 33 -4.21 26.66 1.13
N ASN A 34 -4.94 27.52 0.42
CA ASN A 34 -4.47 28.12 -0.83
C ASN A 34 -3.44 29.22 -0.57
N SER A 35 -2.19 29.04 -1.00
CA SER A 35 -1.10 29.97 -0.70
C SER A 35 -1.19 31.32 -1.41
N THR A 36 -2.04 31.49 -2.42
CA THR A 36 -2.23 32.79 -3.08
C THR A 36 -3.10 33.74 -2.28
N ASP A 37 -4.01 33.20 -1.46
CA ASP A 37 -5.07 33.96 -0.80
C ASP A 37 -4.86 34.03 0.72
N ASP A 38 -3.85 33.31 1.22
CA ASP A 38 -3.57 33.09 2.62
C ASP A 38 -2.07 33.21 2.86
N ILE A 39 -1.69 34.22 3.63
CA ILE A 39 -0.31 34.51 4.02
C ILE A 39 -0.13 34.43 5.54
N ASP A 40 -1.06 33.83 6.28
CA ASP A 40 -0.94 33.74 7.73
C ASP A 40 0.09 32.64 8.10
N PRO A 41 1.14 32.97 8.87
CA PRO A 41 2.19 32.02 9.26
C PRO A 41 1.71 30.93 10.23
N ARG A 42 0.58 31.15 10.91
CA ARG A 42 0.02 30.24 11.92
C ARG A 42 -0.68 29.07 11.26
N ALA A 43 -0.88 27.98 11.98
CA ALA A 43 -1.72 26.89 11.50
C ALA A 43 -3.20 27.28 11.64
N LEU A 44 -4.07 26.68 10.82
CA LEU A 44 -5.50 26.93 10.87
C LEU A 44 -6.20 25.69 11.44
N VAL A 45 -7.00 25.86 12.49
CA VAL A 45 -7.79 24.77 13.08
C VAL A 45 -9.25 24.96 12.71
N VAL A 46 -9.87 23.87 12.24
CA VAL A 46 -11.26 23.81 11.80
C VAL A 46 -12.05 22.88 12.70
N ASP A 47 -13.22 23.30 13.19
CA ASP A 47 -14.22 22.38 13.72
C ASP A 47 -14.99 21.75 12.55
N ILE A 48 -14.89 20.43 12.42
CA ILE A 48 -15.52 19.71 11.30
C ILE A 48 -17.00 19.40 11.54
N SER A 49 -17.48 19.60 12.77
CA SER A 49 -18.86 19.37 13.20
C SER A 49 -19.85 20.12 12.31
N GLY A 50 -20.79 19.38 11.72
CA GLY A 50 -21.82 19.99 10.87
C GLY A 50 -21.27 20.68 9.60
N SER A 51 -20.13 20.23 9.10
CA SER A 51 -19.51 20.70 7.85
C SER A 51 -19.59 19.64 6.75
N ALA A 52 -19.01 19.91 5.58
CA ALA A 52 -18.88 18.95 4.49
C ALA A 52 -18.00 17.72 4.82
N LEU A 53 -17.21 17.79 5.90
CA LEU A 53 -16.35 16.70 6.40
C LEU A 53 -17.11 15.75 7.34
N ASP A 54 -18.23 16.21 7.90
CA ASP A 54 -19.17 15.40 8.68
C ASP A 54 -20.17 14.75 7.72
N VAL A 55 -19.81 13.59 7.16
CA VAL A 55 -20.49 13.00 6.00
C VAL A 55 -22.00 12.78 6.21
N PRO A 56 -22.49 12.22 7.33
CA PRO A 56 -23.93 12.06 7.56
C PRO A 56 -24.66 13.40 7.56
N TYR A 57 -24.15 14.38 8.32
CA TYR A 57 -24.71 15.72 8.37
C TYR A 57 -24.72 16.38 6.99
N ALA A 58 -23.60 16.27 6.27
CA ALA A 58 -23.40 16.91 4.98
C ALA A 58 -24.32 16.37 3.90
N LEU A 59 -24.60 15.06 3.90
CA LEU A 59 -25.60 14.45 3.01
C LEU A 59 -27.02 14.92 3.35
N ALA A 60 -27.35 14.99 4.64
CA ALA A 60 -28.68 15.40 5.09
C ALA A 60 -29.00 16.89 4.85
N ASN A 61 -27.96 17.75 4.88
CA ASN A 61 -28.07 19.19 4.67
C ASN A 61 -27.56 19.65 3.30
N GLU A 62 -27.35 18.71 2.38
CA GLU A 62 -27.01 18.98 0.97
C GLU A 62 -25.70 19.75 0.78
N LEU A 63 -24.75 19.62 1.71
CA LEU A 63 -23.35 20.03 1.55
C LEU A 63 -22.57 18.99 0.71
N LEU A 64 -22.99 17.72 0.78
CA LEU A 64 -22.57 16.64 -0.10
C LEU A 64 -23.74 16.17 -0.96
N LYS A 65 -23.45 15.80 -2.21
CA LYS A 65 -24.37 15.11 -3.12
C LYS A 65 -23.95 13.66 -3.25
N SER A 66 -24.90 12.76 -3.05
CA SER A 66 -24.76 11.33 -3.30
C SER A 66 -25.53 10.92 -4.56
N HIS A 67 -24.90 10.10 -5.41
CA HIS A 67 -25.59 9.28 -6.40
C HIS A 67 -25.77 7.88 -5.83
N GLY A 68 -26.95 7.27 -6.04
CA GLY A 68 -27.28 5.93 -5.56
C GLY A 68 -27.96 5.88 -4.18
N ILE A 69 -27.72 6.88 -3.32
CA ILE A 69 -28.48 7.02 -2.06
C ILE A 69 -29.77 7.78 -2.36
N ASN A 70 -30.92 7.13 -2.18
CA ASN A 70 -32.22 7.79 -2.25
C ASN A 70 -32.65 8.14 -0.83
N THR A 71 -32.24 9.32 -0.34
CA THR A 71 -32.58 9.74 1.02
C THR A 71 -34.04 10.19 1.08
N LEU A 72 -34.92 9.37 1.65
CA LEU A 72 -36.24 9.84 2.07
C LEU A 72 -36.09 10.89 3.18
N ARG A 73 -37.17 11.64 3.47
CA ARG A 73 -37.14 12.66 4.54
C ARG A 73 -36.75 12.05 5.90
N SER A 74 -37.22 10.83 6.18
CA SER A 74 -36.86 10.06 7.39
C SER A 74 -35.36 9.76 7.45
N ASP A 75 -34.76 9.39 6.33
CA ASP A 75 -33.33 9.04 6.26
C ASP A 75 -32.47 10.29 6.47
N LYS A 76 -32.89 11.44 5.92
CA LYS A 76 -32.22 12.72 6.19
C LYS A 76 -32.24 13.07 7.68
N GLN A 77 -33.31 12.73 8.42
CA GLN A 77 -33.35 13.00 9.86
C GLN A 77 -32.40 12.06 10.62
N ARG A 78 -32.45 10.75 10.34
CA ARG A 78 -31.55 9.76 10.94
C ARG A 78 -30.07 10.13 10.76
N LEU A 79 -29.69 10.56 9.56
CA LEU A 79 -28.33 11.02 9.26
C LEU A 79 -27.93 12.30 10.03
N LYS A 80 -28.87 13.20 10.34
CA LYS A 80 -28.59 14.38 11.17
C LYS A 80 -28.31 14.00 12.61
N ASP A 81 -29.02 13.01 13.11
CA ASP A 81 -28.90 12.55 14.49
C ASP A 81 -27.57 11.75 14.69
N ALA A 82 -27.08 11.12 13.63
CA ALA A 82 -25.82 10.36 13.57
C ALA A 82 -24.56 11.19 13.19
N ASN A 83 -24.61 12.52 13.32
CA ASN A 83 -23.48 13.39 12.98
C ASN A 83 -22.24 13.16 13.88
N ILE A 84 -21.06 13.60 13.45
CA ILE A 84 -19.81 13.35 14.19
C ILE A 84 -19.80 13.97 15.58
N SER A 85 -20.49 15.08 15.79
CA SER A 85 -20.52 15.80 17.07
C SER A 85 -21.22 15.03 18.19
N THR A 86 -22.03 14.02 17.85
CA THR A 86 -22.67 13.12 18.82
C THR A 86 -21.89 11.82 19.02
N SER A 87 -20.81 11.58 18.25
CA SER A 87 -19.96 10.39 18.39
C SER A 87 -18.83 10.59 19.40
N PRO A 88 -18.72 9.74 20.43
CA PRO A 88 -17.70 9.89 21.48
C PRO A 88 -16.25 9.61 21.03
N SER A 89 -16.05 9.15 19.79
CA SER A 89 -14.72 8.76 19.25
C SER A 89 -14.24 9.62 18.07
N GLY A 90 -15.03 10.62 17.64
CA GLY A 90 -14.75 11.42 16.45
C GLY A 90 -13.67 12.48 16.66
N THR A 91 -12.71 12.57 15.72
CA THR A 91 -11.80 13.73 15.63
C THR A 91 -12.63 14.97 15.26
N ARG A 92 -12.88 15.85 16.22
CA ARG A 92 -13.69 17.07 16.03
C ARG A 92 -12.97 18.19 15.29
N PHE A 93 -11.65 18.26 15.45
CA PHE A 93 -10.84 19.36 14.90
C PHE A 93 -9.82 18.86 13.89
N VAL A 94 -9.64 19.60 12.80
CA VAL A 94 -8.61 19.35 11.79
C VAL A 94 -7.69 20.55 11.70
N THR A 95 -6.38 20.29 11.73
CA THR A 95 -5.34 21.32 11.64
C THR A 95 -4.72 21.36 10.25
N LEU A 96 -4.73 22.54 9.64
CA LEU A 96 -4.17 22.82 8.31
C LEU A 96 -2.87 23.65 8.46
N PRO A 97 -1.71 23.10 8.07
CA PRO A 97 -0.43 23.80 8.14
C PRO A 97 -0.40 25.09 7.32
N SER A 98 0.40 26.06 7.77
CA SER A 98 0.59 27.33 7.07
C SER A 98 1.05 27.14 5.62
N PRO A 99 0.58 28.00 4.68
CA PRO A 99 1.12 28.11 3.34
C PRO A 99 2.48 28.81 3.25
N MET A 100 2.88 29.57 4.28
CA MET A 100 4.13 30.32 4.25
C MET A 100 5.34 29.39 4.23
N GLY A 101 6.31 29.69 3.34
CA GLY A 101 7.57 28.96 3.27
C GLY A 101 7.46 27.53 2.74
N ARG A 102 6.33 27.13 2.14
CA ARG A 102 6.19 25.81 1.52
C ARG A 102 7.19 25.62 0.38
N THR A 103 8.17 24.75 0.60
CA THR A 103 9.14 24.29 -0.41
C THR A 103 8.76 22.95 -1.03
N LYS A 104 7.87 22.20 -0.37
CA LYS A 104 7.40 20.88 -0.81
C LYS A 104 6.45 20.99 -2.00
N HIS A 105 6.36 19.92 -2.78
CA HIS A 105 5.39 19.84 -3.86
C HIS A 105 3.95 19.93 -3.31
N TYR A 106 3.04 20.63 -4.01
CA TYR A 106 1.70 20.95 -3.48
C TYR A 106 0.90 19.73 -3.03
N LYS A 107 1.09 18.56 -3.66
CA LYS A 107 0.44 17.29 -3.28
C LYS A 107 0.83 16.80 -1.88
N GLU A 108 2.03 17.15 -1.41
CA GLU A 108 2.53 16.79 -0.08
C GLU A 108 2.05 17.77 1.01
N CYS A 109 1.34 18.83 0.63
CA CYS A 109 0.87 19.87 1.53
C CYS A 109 -0.59 19.66 1.97
N PHE A 110 -1.21 18.55 1.58
CA PHE A 110 -2.58 18.22 1.97
C PHE A 110 -2.60 17.56 3.34
N THR A 111 -3.41 18.11 4.25
CA THR A 111 -3.86 17.39 5.45
C THR A 111 -4.93 16.39 5.01
N ILE A 112 -4.75 15.13 5.38
CA ILE A 112 -5.71 14.05 5.09
C ILE A 112 -6.60 13.83 6.31
N PHE A 113 -7.91 13.82 6.09
CA PHE A 113 -8.92 13.43 7.04
C PHE A 113 -9.71 12.25 6.46
N GLU A 114 -9.84 11.17 7.23
CA GLU A 114 -10.58 9.98 6.81
C GLU A 114 -11.87 9.83 7.61
N TYR A 115 -13.01 9.90 6.94
CA TYR A 115 -14.30 9.55 7.52
C TYR A 115 -14.55 8.06 7.33
N ARG A 116 -14.42 7.29 8.41
CA ARG A 116 -14.73 5.85 8.42
C ARG A 116 -16.25 5.64 8.37
N ILE A 117 -16.70 4.78 7.47
CA ILE A 117 -18.10 4.32 7.44
C ILE A 117 -18.13 2.97 8.16
N ASP A 118 -18.61 2.97 9.40
CA ASP A 118 -18.83 1.72 10.13
C ASP A 118 -20.08 1.01 9.59
N VAL A 119 -20.04 -0.31 9.51
CA VAL A 119 -21.12 -1.12 8.93
C VAL A 119 -22.44 -1.00 9.68
N ASP A 120 -22.36 -0.75 10.99
CA ASP A 120 -23.53 -0.56 11.85
C ASP A 120 -24.01 0.91 11.88
N SER A 121 -23.38 1.80 11.10
CA SER A 121 -23.75 3.22 11.07
C SER A 121 -25.07 3.44 10.31
N GLU A 122 -25.75 4.53 10.69
CA GLU A 122 -26.94 5.00 9.97
C GLU A 122 -26.67 5.21 8.47
N LEU A 123 -25.48 5.70 8.12
CA LEU A 123 -25.06 5.87 6.72
C LEU A 123 -24.90 4.53 6.00
N ALA A 124 -24.26 3.54 6.64
CA ALA A 124 -24.10 2.21 6.05
C ALA A 124 -25.45 1.53 5.81
N SER A 125 -26.45 1.75 6.68
CA SER A 125 -27.80 1.19 6.49
C SER A 125 -28.50 1.64 5.19
N LEU A 126 -28.03 2.72 4.56
CA LEU A 126 -28.56 3.23 3.28
C LEU A 126 -27.81 2.67 2.05
N LEU A 127 -26.72 1.94 2.28
CA LEU A 127 -25.85 1.36 1.25
C LEU A 127 -26.25 -0.08 0.97
N GLN A 128 -26.88 -0.32 -0.18
CA GLN A 128 -27.40 -1.63 -0.56
C GLN A 128 -26.39 -2.41 -1.41
N PRO A 129 -26.14 -3.69 -1.10
CA PRO A 129 -25.34 -4.59 -1.92
C PRO A 129 -25.75 -4.63 -3.40
N GLY A 130 -24.75 -4.75 -4.27
CA GLY A 130 -24.89 -4.74 -5.73
C GLY A 130 -25.04 -3.34 -6.35
N LYS A 131 -25.14 -2.27 -5.55
CA LYS A 131 -25.28 -0.90 -6.05
C LYS A 131 -23.96 -0.13 -6.08
N LYS A 132 -23.91 0.85 -6.98
CA LYS A 132 -22.79 1.79 -7.13
C LYS A 132 -23.18 3.15 -6.55
N TYR A 133 -22.26 3.74 -5.83
CA TYR A 133 -22.44 5.01 -5.15
C TYR A 133 -21.34 5.99 -5.54
N SER A 134 -21.67 7.27 -5.52
CA SER A 134 -20.67 8.34 -5.61
C SER A 134 -21.02 9.52 -4.71
N ILE A 135 -20.06 10.01 -3.93
CA ILE A 135 -20.22 11.15 -3.02
C ILE A 135 -19.27 12.28 -3.45
N LYS A 136 -19.80 13.50 -3.58
CA LYS A 136 -19.04 14.69 -3.98
C LYS A 136 -19.57 15.95 -3.30
N LEU A 137 -18.77 17.01 -3.29
CA LEU A 137 -19.23 18.34 -2.83
C LEU A 137 -20.44 18.82 -3.65
N ALA A 138 -21.42 19.36 -2.95
CA ALA A 138 -22.61 19.95 -3.55
C ALA A 138 -22.36 21.36 -4.08
N SER A 139 -21.49 22.12 -3.41
CA SER A 139 -21.15 23.51 -3.69
C SER A 139 -19.71 23.83 -3.28
N ARG A 140 -19.28 25.09 -3.42
CA ARG A 140 -18.00 25.56 -2.88
C ARG A 140 -18.03 25.81 -1.37
N ASP A 141 -19.21 26.07 -0.79
CA ASP A 141 -19.31 26.28 0.65
C ASP A 141 -19.09 24.96 1.38
N LEU A 142 -18.09 24.92 2.26
CA LEU A 142 -17.76 23.75 3.07
C LEU A 142 -18.68 23.64 4.30
N GLY A 143 -19.49 24.65 4.60
CA GLY A 143 -20.40 24.66 5.75
C GLY A 143 -19.70 24.70 7.10
N ILE A 144 -18.40 25.02 7.13
CA ILE A 144 -17.62 25.14 8.36
C ILE A 144 -18.10 26.37 9.14
N LYS A 145 -18.54 26.14 10.40
CA LYS A 145 -19.11 27.18 11.26
C LYS A 145 -18.09 27.81 12.19
N TRP A 146 -17.01 27.10 12.51
CA TRP A 146 -15.99 27.56 13.44
C TRP A 146 -14.60 27.17 12.96
N TRP A 147 -13.70 28.15 12.96
CA TRP A 147 -12.27 27.96 12.71
C TRP A 147 -11.47 29.13 13.29
N THR A 148 -10.19 28.90 13.56
CA THR A 148 -9.27 29.91 14.08
C THR A 148 -7.81 29.63 13.69
N TYR A 149 -6.94 30.63 13.84
CA TYR A 149 -5.49 30.46 13.70
C TYR A 149 -4.84 30.12 15.05
N VAL A 150 -3.86 29.22 15.02
CA VAL A 150 -3.10 28.79 16.21
C VAL A 150 -1.60 28.82 15.96
N ASP A 151 -0.86 29.35 16.91
CA ASP A 151 0.61 29.39 16.89
C ASP A 151 1.23 28.01 17.19
N GLU A 152 0.62 27.27 18.13
CA GLU A 152 1.11 25.96 18.58
C GLU A 152 0.11 24.83 18.26
N PRO A 153 0.08 24.34 16.99
CA PRO A 153 -0.91 23.36 16.53
C PRO A 153 -0.83 21.98 17.19
N GLN A 154 0.24 21.69 17.94
CA GLN A 154 0.46 20.41 18.62
C GLN A 154 -0.21 20.36 19.99
N LEU A 155 -0.58 21.50 20.56
CA LEU A 155 -1.31 21.54 21.82
C LEU A 155 -2.81 21.40 21.57
N PRO A 156 -3.54 20.64 22.41
CA PRO A 156 -4.99 20.64 22.38
C PRO A 156 -5.52 22.06 22.58
N LEU A 157 -6.56 22.42 21.82
CA LEU A 157 -7.29 23.66 22.06
C LEU A 157 -7.89 23.62 23.48
N SER A 158 -7.74 24.71 24.22
CA SER A 158 -8.45 24.89 25.50
C SER A 158 -9.94 25.16 25.25
N GLU A 159 -10.79 24.80 26.21
CA GLU A 159 -12.23 25.12 26.18
C GLU A 159 -12.48 26.63 26.03
N GLU A 160 -11.61 27.44 26.62
CA GLU A 160 -11.61 28.90 26.48
C GLU A 160 -11.42 29.33 25.03
N GLN A 161 -10.44 28.76 24.32
CA GLN A 161 -10.22 29.01 22.89
C GLN A 161 -11.40 28.52 22.03
N ILE A 162 -11.97 27.35 22.33
CA ILE A 162 -13.12 26.80 21.60
C ILE A 162 -14.37 27.67 21.80
N SER A 163 -14.51 28.28 22.99
CA SER A 163 -15.63 29.18 23.31
C SER A 163 -15.53 30.57 22.67
N GLN A 164 -14.36 30.95 22.12
CA GLN A 164 -14.18 32.21 21.42
C GLN A 164 -14.94 32.22 20.09
N SER A 165 -15.28 33.43 19.64
CA SER A 165 -15.90 33.63 18.33
C SER A 165 -14.97 33.12 17.22
N SER A 166 -15.54 32.40 16.25
CA SER A 166 -14.85 32.03 15.02
C SER A 166 -14.33 33.25 14.27
N GLU A 167 -13.29 33.05 13.50
CA GLU A 167 -12.86 34.00 12.49
C GLU A 167 -14.01 34.33 11.51
N PRO A 168 -14.14 35.59 11.06
CA PRO A 168 -15.34 36.08 10.36
C PRO A 168 -15.42 35.62 8.90
N ALA A 169 -14.31 35.22 8.29
CA ALA A 169 -14.28 34.81 6.90
C ALA A 169 -14.85 33.39 6.71
N LYS A 170 -15.50 33.15 5.57
CA LYS A 170 -16.01 31.81 5.23
C LYS A 170 -14.90 30.94 4.64
N LEU A 171 -14.86 29.66 4.99
CA LEU A 171 -13.99 28.69 4.35
C LEU A 171 -14.67 28.09 3.12
N LEU A 172 -14.14 28.38 1.94
CA LEU A 172 -14.71 27.95 0.66
C LEU A 172 -13.73 27.04 -0.09
N ASN A 173 -14.25 26.03 -0.78
CA ASN A 173 -13.46 25.24 -1.70
C ASN A 173 -12.98 26.09 -2.88
N SER A 174 -11.68 26.02 -3.18
CA SER A 174 -11.03 26.78 -4.23
C SER A 174 -11.55 26.43 -5.64
N LYS A 175 -11.99 25.20 -5.85
CA LYS A 175 -12.42 24.67 -7.15
C LYS A 175 -13.92 24.34 -7.19
N PRO A 176 -14.56 24.39 -8.37
CA PRO A 176 -15.94 23.93 -8.53
C PRO A 176 -16.14 22.43 -8.26
N SER A 177 -15.07 21.62 -8.43
CA SER A 177 -15.08 20.19 -8.16
C SER A 177 -13.86 19.80 -7.33
N ALA A 178 -14.11 19.01 -6.29
CA ALA A 178 -13.10 18.44 -5.40
C ALA A 178 -12.83 16.95 -5.71
N GLY A 179 -13.18 16.45 -6.90
CA GLY A 179 -13.23 15.00 -7.12
C GLY A 179 -14.48 14.37 -6.48
N HIS A 180 -14.46 13.05 -6.29
CA HIS A 180 -15.57 12.29 -5.73
C HIS A 180 -15.11 10.93 -5.21
N ALA A 181 -15.73 10.47 -4.11
CA ALA A 181 -15.60 9.11 -3.62
C ALA A 181 -16.55 8.20 -4.40
N ALA A 182 -16.04 7.19 -5.10
CA ALA A 182 -16.83 6.28 -5.92
C ALA A 182 -16.56 4.82 -5.54
N PHE A 183 -17.62 4.08 -5.22
CA PHE A 183 -17.49 2.72 -4.74
C PHE A 183 -18.71 1.87 -5.10
N THR A 184 -18.55 0.56 -5.07
CA THR A 184 -19.61 -0.44 -5.21
C THR A 184 -19.80 -1.15 -3.88
N VAL A 185 -21.03 -1.42 -3.46
CA VAL A 185 -21.32 -2.18 -2.25
C VAL A 185 -21.43 -3.65 -2.62
N VAL A 186 -20.79 -4.52 -1.85
CA VAL A 186 -20.91 -5.97 -1.94
C VAL A 186 -21.40 -6.52 -0.61
N ASP A 187 -22.07 -7.67 -0.62
CA ASP A 187 -22.53 -8.33 0.61
C ASP A 187 -21.34 -8.74 1.48
N SER A 188 -20.37 -9.41 0.85
CA SER A 188 -19.12 -9.84 1.47
C SER A 188 -18.05 -9.99 0.39
N LEU A 189 -16.82 -9.54 0.69
CA LEU A 189 -15.67 -9.83 -0.14
C LEU A 189 -15.18 -11.27 0.09
N PRO A 190 -14.71 -11.99 -0.95
CA PRO A 190 -13.96 -13.21 -0.71
C PRO A 190 -12.62 -12.85 -0.07
N TRP A 191 -12.30 -13.48 1.06
CA TRP A 191 -11.04 -13.31 1.76
C TRP A 191 -10.10 -14.47 1.52
N PRO A 192 -8.80 -14.19 1.33
CA PRO A 192 -7.85 -15.26 1.18
C PRO A 192 -7.78 -16.10 2.45
N PRO A 193 -7.60 -17.43 2.34
CA PRO A 193 -7.23 -18.21 3.50
C PRO A 193 -5.87 -17.74 4.02
N GLU A 194 -5.65 -17.94 5.32
CA GLU A 194 -4.41 -17.53 5.97
C GLU A 194 -3.23 -18.30 5.38
N VAL A 195 -2.17 -17.56 5.01
CA VAL A 195 -0.90 -18.14 4.53
C VAL A 195 0.20 -17.75 5.51
N THR A 196 0.71 -18.75 6.23
CA THR A 196 1.86 -18.54 7.12
C THR A 196 3.14 -18.64 6.30
N THR A 197 4.04 -17.66 6.44
CA THR A 197 5.38 -17.73 5.84
C THR A 197 6.44 -17.76 6.94
N ARG A 198 7.25 -18.82 6.94
CA ARG A 198 8.40 -18.98 7.85
C ARG A 198 9.70 -18.94 7.09
N MET A 199 10.73 -18.44 7.77
CA MET A 199 12.10 -18.43 7.27
C MET A 199 13.02 -19.12 8.26
N CYS A 200 13.91 -19.97 7.78
CA CYS A 200 14.97 -20.55 8.59
C CYS A 200 16.25 -20.72 7.78
N ILE A 201 17.40 -20.65 8.45
CA ILE A 201 18.69 -20.91 7.82
C ILE A 201 18.98 -22.41 7.92
N ILE A 202 19.18 -23.05 6.79
CA ILE A 202 19.72 -24.41 6.71
C ILE A 202 21.25 -24.29 6.75
N PRO A 203 21.90 -24.89 7.76
CA PRO A 203 23.35 -24.92 7.84
C PRO A 203 23.97 -25.59 6.62
N ALA A 204 25.09 -25.03 6.15
CA ALA A 204 25.93 -25.68 5.16
C ALA A 204 26.37 -27.05 5.67
N THR A 205 26.35 -28.05 4.79
CA THR A 205 27.06 -29.31 4.98
C THR A 205 28.35 -29.28 4.18
N GLU A 206 29.23 -30.28 4.33
CA GLU A 206 30.48 -30.38 3.55
C GLU A 206 30.28 -30.27 2.02
N THR A 207 29.06 -30.53 1.53
CA THR A 207 28.71 -30.54 0.11
C THR A 207 27.71 -29.46 -0.31
N THR A 208 27.16 -28.66 0.62
CA THR A 208 26.10 -27.67 0.30
C THR A 208 26.35 -26.33 0.98
N ALA A 209 26.12 -25.24 0.25
CA ALA A 209 26.20 -23.89 0.80
C ALA A 209 25.10 -23.62 1.84
N GLU A 210 25.27 -22.59 2.68
CA GLU A 210 24.20 -22.14 3.57
C GLU A 210 23.03 -21.62 2.75
N LEU A 211 21.83 -22.15 3.01
CA LEU A 211 20.61 -21.79 2.29
C LEU A 211 19.60 -21.22 3.26
N LEU A 212 18.93 -20.15 2.84
CA LEU A 212 17.72 -19.70 3.49
C LEU A 212 16.55 -20.52 2.96
N GLU A 213 15.90 -21.26 3.84
CA GLU A 213 14.65 -21.94 3.56
C GLU A 213 13.48 -21.00 3.87
N ILE A 214 12.58 -20.87 2.92
CA ILE A 214 11.30 -20.19 3.06
C ILE A 214 10.22 -21.23 2.88
N SER A 215 9.38 -21.41 3.89
CA SER A 215 8.21 -22.28 3.84
C SER A 215 6.93 -21.46 3.87
N MET A 216 6.07 -21.65 2.88
CA MET A 216 4.74 -21.05 2.82
C MET A 216 3.69 -22.13 3.03
N THR A 217 2.82 -21.97 4.02
CA THR A 217 1.77 -22.93 4.35
C THR A 217 0.40 -22.28 4.25
N ASN A 218 -0.46 -22.86 3.42
CA ASN A 218 -1.88 -22.51 3.34
C ASN A 218 -2.63 -23.18 4.49
N ALA A 219 -3.22 -22.39 5.38
CA ALA A 219 -4.04 -22.88 6.50
C ALA A 219 -5.49 -23.19 6.08
N GLY A 220 -5.88 -22.81 4.85
CA GLY A 220 -7.19 -23.09 4.30
C GLY A 220 -7.41 -24.57 3.96
N PRO A 221 -8.68 -25.01 3.90
CA PRO A 221 -9.03 -26.40 3.62
C PRO A 221 -8.92 -26.79 2.14
N LEU A 222 -8.85 -25.80 1.25
CA LEU A 222 -8.79 -25.98 -0.21
C LEU A 222 -7.44 -25.52 -0.76
N PRO A 223 -6.95 -26.13 -1.87
CA PRO A 223 -5.77 -25.63 -2.56
C PRO A 223 -5.93 -24.15 -2.91
N LEU A 224 -4.83 -23.40 -2.83
CA LEU A 224 -4.82 -21.96 -3.11
C LEU A 224 -3.81 -21.65 -4.21
N SER A 225 -4.29 -21.12 -5.33
CA SER A 225 -3.41 -20.60 -6.37
C SER A 225 -3.07 -19.14 -6.10
N ILE A 226 -1.78 -18.81 -6.05
CA ILE A 226 -1.30 -17.43 -5.91
C ILE A 226 -0.44 -17.01 -7.10
N GLN A 227 -0.63 -15.77 -7.55
CA GLN A 227 0.18 -15.19 -8.61
C GLN A 227 1.51 -14.72 -8.02
N VAL A 228 2.62 -15.27 -8.51
CA VAL A 228 3.98 -14.92 -8.06
C VAL A 228 4.75 -14.10 -9.08
N GLN A 229 4.27 -14.03 -10.32
CA GLN A 229 4.92 -13.30 -11.41
C GLN A 229 3.95 -12.44 -12.21
N GLY A 230 4.52 -11.52 -13.00
CA GLY A 230 3.74 -10.64 -13.87
C GLY A 230 3.03 -9.52 -13.11
N ARG A 231 2.06 -8.91 -13.79
CA ARG A 231 1.35 -7.74 -13.26
C ARG A 231 0.23 -8.19 -12.33
N GLN A 232 0.40 -7.92 -11.04
CA GLN A 232 -0.61 -8.15 -10.00
C GLN A 232 -1.80 -7.19 -10.15
N ARG A 233 -3.01 -7.69 -9.89
CA ARG A 233 -4.24 -6.88 -9.85
C ARG A 233 -5.18 -7.38 -8.76
N PHE A 234 -5.24 -6.65 -7.67
CA PHE A 234 -6.13 -6.89 -6.53
C PHE A 234 -6.69 -5.56 -6.03
N LEU A 235 -7.55 -5.61 -5.02
CA LEU A 235 -8.11 -4.43 -4.36
C LEU A 235 -7.01 -3.68 -3.61
N GLU A 236 -6.67 -2.50 -4.10
CA GLU A 236 -5.64 -1.64 -3.51
C GLU A 236 -6.31 -0.43 -2.82
N PRO A 237 -5.76 0.01 -1.68
CA PRO A 237 -6.14 1.29 -1.14
C PRO A 237 -5.75 2.42 -2.10
N GLN A 238 -6.65 3.38 -2.23
CA GLN A 238 -6.46 4.63 -2.95
C GLN A 238 -6.16 5.72 -1.93
N GLY A 239 -5.16 6.52 -2.24
CA GLY A 239 -4.88 7.76 -1.55
C GLY A 239 -5.55 8.92 -2.27
N LEU A 240 -5.32 10.12 -1.76
CA LEU A 240 -5.97 11.33 -2.26
C LEU A 240 -5.75 11.61 -3.76
N PHE A 241 -4.62 11.17 -4.32
CA PHE A 241 -4.24 11.42 -5.71
C PHE A 241 -4.29 10.16 -6.59
N GLY A 242 -5.04 9.15 -6.17
CA GLY A 242 -5.15 7.84 -6.82
C GLY A 242 -4.47 6.76 -6.00
N ARG A 243 -4.10 5.63 -6.64
CA ARG A 243 -3.46 4.50 -5.95
C ARG A 243 -2.33 4.99 -5.06
N GLU A 244 -2.41 4.71 -3.76
CA GLU A 244 -1.23 4.82 -2.92
C GLU A 244 -0.23 3.88 -3.55
N SER A 245 0.94 4.38 -3.86
CA SER A 245 1.98 3.51 -4.40
C SER A 245 2.50 2.64 -3.25
N PRO A 246 2.19 1.32 -3.17
CA PRO A 246 3.27 0.44 -2.78
C PRO A 246 4.35 0.59 -3.87
N PRO A 247 5.64 0.46 -3.54
CA PRO A 247 6.69 0.48 -4.54
C PRO A 247 6.29 -0.54 -5.59
N ARG A 248 6.10 -0.11 -6.84
CA ARG A 248 5.82 -1.02 -7.96
C ARG A 248 6.72 -2.21 -7.76
N THR A 249 6.14 -3.38 -7.47
CA THR A 249 6.90 -4.61 -7.43
C THR A 249 7.67 -4.62 -8.74
N PRO A 250 9.01 -4.62 -8.70
CA PRO A 250 9.78 -4.59 -9.93
C PRO A 250 9.24 -5.71 -10.80
N SER A 251 8.85 -5.36 -12.03
CA SER A 251 8.47 -6.36 -13.02
C SER A 251 9.74 -7.10 -13.40
N HIS A 252 10.18 -8.01 -12.53
CA HIS A 252 11.19 -8.97 -12.91
C HIS A 252 10.51 -9.87 -13.94
N ARG A 253 10.91 -9.70 -15.20
CA ARG A 253 10.98 -10.84 -16.11
C ARG A 253 12.27 -11.56 -15.76
N PRO A 254 12.20 -12.84 -15.42
CA PRO A 254 13.22 -13.78 -15.78
C PRO A 254 12.62 -14.67 -16.85
N LEU A 255 13.36 -14.72 -17.95
CA LEU A 255 13.47 -15.99 -18.63
C LEU A 255 14.03 -16.99 -17.62
N GLU A 256 13.47 -18.19 -17.61
CA GLU A 256 13.96 -19.41 -16.95
C GLU A 256 13.28 -19.82 -15.64
N THR A 257 13.09 -21.14 -15.60
CA THR A 257 12.31 -21.98 -14.67
C THR A 257 12.98 -22.20 -13.31
N GLU A 258 14.18 -21.68 -13.11
CA GLU A 258 14.88 -21.66 -11.82
C GLU A 258 14.70 -20.27 -11.21
N THR A 259 13.85 -20.18 -10.19
CA THR A 259 13.35 -18.90 -9.65
C THR A 259 14.47 -18.19 -8.88
N PRO A 260 15.05 -17.07 -9.35
CA PRO A 260 16.17 -16.43 -8.66
C PRO A 260 15.73 -15.76 -7.35
N VAL A 261 16.65 -15.73 -6.38
CA VAL A 261 16.64 -15.07 -5.05
C VAL A 261 15.91 -13.71 -4.98
N LEU A 262 15.87 -12.96 -6.08
CA LEU A 262 15.26 -11.63 -6.20
C LEU A 262 13.72 -11.62 -6.08
N TYR A 263 13.07 -12.78 -6.12
CA TYR A 263 11.62 -12.89 -6.11
C TYR A 263 10.95 -12.70 -4.76
N PHE A 264 11.62 -13.00 -3.65
CA PHE A 264 11.03 -12.85 -2.33
C PHE A 264 11.11 -11.40 -1.83
N GLY A 265 12.06 -10.62 -2.35
CA GLY A 265 12.26 -9.22 -1.98
C GLY A 265 12.63 -9.13 -0.50
N PHE A 266 13.91 -9.23 -0.20
CA PHE A 266 14.39 -9.09 1.17
C PHE A 266 14.62 -7.62 1.50
N LEU A 267 14.41 -7.29 2.77
CA LEU A 267 14.94 -6.09 3.39
C LEU A 267 16.22 -6.47 4.13
N VAL A 268 17.32 -5.79 3.82
CA VAL A 268 18.61 -5.97 4.47
C VAL A 268 19.00 -4.66 5.12
N THR A 269 19.09 -4.67 6.44
CA THR A 269 19.37 -3.49 7.25
C THR A 269 20.70 -3.66 7.95
N ASN A 270 21.59 -2.68 7.82
CA ASN A 270 22.82 -2.64 8.60
C ASN A 270 22.46 -2.37 10.06
N THR A 271 22.77 -3.31 10.94
CA THR A 271 22.39 -3.24 12.37
C THR A 271 23.09 -2.11 13.12
N ALA A 272 24.27 -1.67 12.67
CA ALA A 272 25.03 -0.61 13.34
C ALA A 272 24.50 0.79 13.01
N THR A 273 23.95 0.99 11.80
CA THR A 273 23.48 2.30 11.32
C THR A 273 21.96 2.38 11.18
N ASP A 274 21.27 1.25 11.33
CA ASP A 274 19.85 1.07 10.98
C ASP A 274 19.51 1.48 9.54
N GLU A 275 20.50 1.49 8.65
CA GLU A 275 20.33 1.85 7.25
C GLU A 275 19.95 0.63 6.41
N ILE A 276 18.92 0.78 5.57
CA ILE A 276 18.54 -0.24 4.59
C ILE A 276 19.54 -0.23 3.43
N VAL A 277 20.39 -1.26 3.35
CA VAL A 277 21.45 -1.37 2.34
C VAL A 277 20.98 -2.09 1.06
N LEU A 278 19.99 -2.98 1.19
CA LEU A 278 19.28 -3.66 0.10
C LEU A 278 17.80 -3.73 0.50
N GLY A 279 16.89 -3.23 -0.33
CA GLY A 279 15.46 -3.23 0.01
C GLY A 279 14.61 -2.49 -1.02
N ASP A 280 15.21 -1.47 -1.62
CA ASP A 280 14.73 -0.90 -2.86
C ASP A 280 15.40 -1.62 -4.01
N GLY A 281 14.68 -2.54 -4.66
CA GLY A 281 15.09 -3.04 -5.97
C GLY A 281 15.41 -1.82 -6.83
N LYS A 282 16.70 -1.58 -7.10
CA LYS A 282 17.16 -0.43 -7.90
C LYS A 282 16.24 -0.35 -9.10
N ARG A 283 15.47 0.75 -9.18
CA ARG A 283 14.57 1.04 -10.30
C ARG A 283 15.42 0.92 -11.56
N ARG A 284 15.32 -0.19 -12.29
CA ARG A 284 15.69 -0.16 -13.70
C ARG A 284 14.65 0.73 -14.32
N THR A 285 15.04 1.96 -14.62
CA THR A 285 14.35 2.90 -15.51
C THR A 285 14.35 2.31 -16.92
N GLY A 286 13.73 1.13 -17.08
CA GLY A 286 13.36 0.60 -18.36
C GLY A 286 12.12 1.36 -18.79
N CYS A 287 12.20 2.03 -19.92
CA CYS A 287 11.10 2.72 -20.57
C CYS A 287 9.82 1.88 -20.42
N ILE A 288 8.83 2.44 -19.72
CA ILE A 288 7.49 1.87 -19.68
C ILE A 288 7.02 1.92 -21.12
N GLY A 289 7.08 0.78 -21.80
CA GLY A 289 6.44 0.62 -23.09
C GLY A 289 5.01 1.10 -22.95
N LEU A 290 4.70 2.18 -23.65
CA LEU A 290 3.35 2.51 -24.08
C LEU A 290 2.84 1.34 -24.93
N THR A 291 2.58 0.18 -24.33
CA THR A 291 1.79 -0.85 -25.00
C THR A 291 0.35 -0.40 -24.90
N SER A 292 -0.04 0.42 -25.87
CA SER A 292 -1.39 0.79 -26.24
C SER A 292 -2.16 -0.43 -26.76
N GLY A 293 -2.29 -1.47 -25.93
CA GLY A 293 -3.06 -2.67 -26.22
C GLY A 293 -3.97 -3.00 -25.05
N LYS A 294 -5.18 -3.49 -25.34
CA LYS A 294 -6.02 -4.19 -24.37
C LYS A 294 -5.34 -5.51 -24.00
N VAL A 295 -4.27 -5.45 -23.20
CA VAL A 295 -3.62 -6.66 -22.68
C VAL A 295 -4.59 -7.31 -21.70
N ASP A 296 -4.93 -8.57 -21.98
CA ASP A 296 -5.77 -9.37 -21.08
C ASP A 296 -5.17 -9.35 -19.67
N PRO A 297 -5.93 -8.87 -18.66
CA PRO A 297 -5.43 -8.73 -17.30
C PRO A 297 -5.31 -10.04 -16.53
N ARG A 298 -5.87 -11.15 -17.03
CA ARG A 298 -5.90 -12.45 -16.34
C ARG A 298 -4.49 -13.04 -16.23
N PRO A 299 -4.07 -13.55 -15.06
CA PRO A 299 -2.79 -14.23 -14.90
C PRO A 299 -2.67 -15.43 -15.84
N ARG A 300 -1.45 -15.74 -16.30
CA ARG A 300 -1.18 -17.00 -17.00
C ARG A 300 -0.86 -18.10 -15.98
N MET A 301 -1.11 -19.36 -16.33
CA MET A 301 -0.82 -20.51 -15.48
C MET A 301 0.65 -20.56 -15.02
N GLN A 302 1.58 -20.20 -15.91
CA GLN A 302 3.02 -20.09 -15.59
C GLN A 302 3.35 -19.02 -14.53
N ASP A 303 2.46 -18.03 -14.34
CA ASP A 303 2.65 -16.97 -13.36
C ASP A 303 2.10 -17.37 -11.97
N LEU A 304 1.50 -18.56 -11.86
CA LEU A 304 0.84 -19.08 -10.67
C LEU A 304 1.61 -20.23 -10.02
N ILE A 305 1.52 -20.31 -8.70
CA ILE A 305 1.88 -21.50 -7.90
C ILE A 305 0.66 -21.95 -7.09
N THR A 306 0.57 -23.24 -6.81
CA THR A 306 -0.46 -23.83 -5.96
C THR A 306 0.13 -24.11 -4.58
N LEU A 307 -0.55 -23.65 -3.53
CA LEU A 307 -0.32 -24.02 -2.15
C LEU A 307 -1.38 -25.06 -1.74
N GLU A 308 -0.96 -26.30 -1.53
CA GLU A 308 -1.83 -27.36 -1.05
C GLU A 308 -2.20 -27.13 0.44
N PRO A 309 -3.40 -27.55 0.88
CA PRO A 309 -3.83 -27.41 2.28
C PRO A 309 -2.83 -28.02 3.26
N VAL A 310 -2.39 -27.24 4.26
CA VAL A 310 -1.54 -27.68 5.38
C VAL A 310 -0.14 -28.20 4.94
N GLN A 311 0.14 -28.29 3.65
CA GLN A 311 1.41 -28.75 3.12
C GLN A 311 2.31 -27.54 2.82
N PRO A 312 3.47 -27.42 3.48
CA PRO A 312 4.39 -26.32 3.24
C PRO A 312 4.99 -26.42 1.84
N LEU A 313 4.89 -25.33 1.08
CA LEU A 313 5.71 -25.12 -0.11
C LEU A 313 7.05 -24.57 0.32
N VAL A 314 8.09 -25.40 0.20
CA VAL A 314 9.47 -25.04 0.58
C VAL A 314 10.24 -24.50 -0.62
N ARG A 315 10.97 -23.41 -0.38
CA ARG A 315 11.88 -22.77 -1.34
C ARG A 315 13.21 -22.48 -0.66
N HIS A 316 14.29 -22.85 -1.33
CA HIS A 316 15.63 -22.56 -0.88
C HIS A 316 16.19 -21.36 -1.64
N VAL A 317 16.86 -20.48 -0.91
CA VAL A 317 17.42 -19.23 -1.39
C VAL A 317 18.88 -19.18 -1.00
N ASP A 318 19.75 -19.03 -2.00
CA ASP A 318 21.17 -18.82 -1.75
C ASP A 318 21.40 -17.40 -1.18
N LEU A 319 21.91 -17.36 0.05
CA LEU A 319 22.24 -16.11 0.75
C LEU A 319 23.48 -15.42 0.15
N GLY A 320 24.33 -16.15 -0.57
CA GLY A 320 25.50 -15.62 -1.27
C GLY A 320 25.14 -14.46 -2.19
N GLY A 321 24.04 -14.59 -2.95
CA GLY A 321 23.55 -13.53 -3.83
C GLY A 321 23.05 -12.27 -3.10
N ILE A 322 22.70 -12.37 -1.81
CA ILE A 322 22.24 -11.24 -1.00
C ILE A 322 23.43 -10.46 -0.41
N VAL A 323 24.52 -11.16 -0.07
CA VAL A 323 25.70 -10.54 0.57
C VAL A 323 26.71 -9.95 -0.41
N VAL A 324 26.67 -10.33 -1.68
CA VAL A 324 27.56 -9.79 -2.71
C VAL A 324 27.46 -8.26 -2.77
N GLY A 325 28.60 -7.59 -2.54
CA GLY A 325 28.72 -6.14 -2.55
C GLY A 325 28.31 -5.43 -1.26
N LEU A 326 27.95 -6.17 -0.21
CA LEU A 326 27.86 -5.62 1.14
C LEU A 326 29.27 -5.41 1.72
N LYS A 327 29.41 -4.37 2.53
CA LYS A 327 30.65 -4.11 3.27
C LYS A 327 30.71 -5.03 4.49
N ASP A 328 31.89 -5.08 5.11
CA ASP A 328 32.03 -5.75 6.39
C ASP A 328 31.09 -5.13 7.44
N GLY A 329 30.37 -5.98 8.17
CA GLY A 329 29.36 -5.55 9.14
C GLY A 329 28.35 -6.63 9.49
N THR A 330 27.43 -6.30 10.39
CA THR A 330 26.31 -7.18 10.77
C THR A 330 25.02 -6.65 10.17
N TYR A 331 24.29 -7.52 9.49
CA TYR A 331 23.08 -7.20 8.74
C TYR A 331 21.92 -8.02 9.25
N ARG A 332 20.76 -7.38 9.38
CA ARG A 332 19.49 -8.03 9.65
C ARG A 332 18.74 -8.22 8.34
N ILE A 333 18.28 -9.44 8.10
CA ILE A 333 17.54 -9.80 6.89
C ILE A 333 16.11 -10.15 7.28
N GLU A 334 15.17 -9.55 6.56
CA GLU A 334 13.73 -9.69 6.79
C GLU A 334 13.01 -9.93 5.45
N LEU A 335 11.90 -10.66 5.47
CA LEU A 335 11.06 -10.81 4.29
C LEU A 335 10.21 -9.54 4.13
N ARG A 336 10.31 -8.88 2.97
CA ARG A 336 9.41 -7.77 2.67
C ARG A 336 8.00 -8.28 2.47
N GLU A 337 7.04 -7.58 3.07
CA GLU A 337 5.63 -7.85 2.85
C GLU A 337 5.28 -7.77 1.35
N LYS A 338 4.60 -8.81 0.84
CA LYS A 338 4.14 -8.87 -0.56
C LYS A 338 2.66 -9.25 -0.66
N ALA A 339 1.90 -8.33 -1.24
CA ALA A 339 0.54 -8.56 -1.67
C ALA A 339 0.49 -9.28 -3.03
N MET A 340 -0.25 -10.39 -3.10
CA MET A 340 -0.40 -11.23 -4.28
C MET A 340 -1.89 -11.45 -4.60
N TRP A 341 -2.22 -11.51 -5.88
CA TRP A 341 -3.52 -11.99 -6.33
C TRP A 341 -3.64 -13.50 -6.09
N TRP A 342 -4.86 -13.98 -5.82
CA TRP A 342 -5.13 -15.36 -5.47
C TRP A 342 -6.49 -15.86 -5.99
N CYS A 343 -6.65 -17.18 -6.02
CA CYS A 343 -7.90 -17.87 -6.32
C CYS A 343 -7.88 -19.27 -5.68
N GLU A 344 -9.02 -19.71 -5.13
CA GLU A 344 -9.18 -21.07 -4.62
C GLU A 344 -9.18 -22.09 -5.77
N GLY A 345 -8.54 -23.23 -5.53
CA GLY A 345 -8.32 -24.29 -6.51
C GLY A 345 -6.87 -24.37 -6.98
N ARG A 346 -6.53 -25.49 -7.63
CA ARG A 346 -5.21 -25.67 -8.22
C ARG A 346 -5.11 -24.89 -9.52
N LYS A 347 -3.91 -24.43 -9.87
CA LYS A 347 -3.69 -23.64 -11.10
C LYS A 347 -4.11 -24.38 -12.37
N GLU A 348 -4.03 -25.71 -12.35
CA GLU A 348 -4.49 -26.62 -13.40
C GLU A 348 -6.02 -26.56 -13.58
N ASP A 349 -6.77 -26.43 -12.49
CA ASP A 349 -8.24 -26.45 -12.50
C ASP A 349 -8.85 -25.08 -12.82
N ILE A 350 -8.17 -24.01 -12.42
CA ILE A 350 -8.67 -22.64 -12.55
C ILE A 350 -8.25 -21.94 -13.85
N CYS A 351 -7.34 -22.54 -14.63
CA CYS A 351 -6.91 -22.00 -15.92
C CYS A 351 -7.67 -22.66 -17.09
N ASP A 352 -7.91 -21.89 -18.14
CA ASP A 352 -8.40 -22.35 -19.42
C ASP A 352 -7.27 -23.09 -20.16
N GLU A 353 -7.55 -24.29 -20.66
CA GLU A 353 -6.57 -25.06 -21.46
C GLU A 353 -6.24 -24.38 -22.80
N GLU A 354 -7.20 -23.64 -23.38
CA GLU A 354 -7.05 -23.02 -24.70
C GLU A 354 -6.05 -21.85 -24.71
N ASP A 355 -6.11 -20.97 -23.71
CA ASP A 355 -5.28 -19.76 -23.64
C ASP A 355 -4.27 -19.75 -22.49
N GLY A 356 -4.30 -20.78 -21.63
CA GLY A 356 -3.40 -20.95 -20.50
C GLY A 356 -3.54 -19.88 -19.41
N ARG A 357 -4.69 -19.20 -19.31
CA ARG A 357 -4.96 -18.13 -18.33
C ARG A 357 -6.06 -18.52 -17.37
N VAL A 358 -6.11 -17.84 -16.23
CA VAL A 358 -7.23 -17.96 -15.28
C VAL A 358 -8.57 -17.76 -16.02
N LYS A 359 -9.53 -18.64 -15.75
CA LYS A 359 -10.91 -18.57 -16.25
C LYS A 359 -11.55 -17.21 -15.97
N LYS A 360 -12.29 -16.68 -16.93
CA LYS A 360 -12.82 -15.29 -16.86
C LYS A 360 -13.73 -15.07 -15.66
N GLU A 361 -14.53 -16.07 -15.32
CA GLU A 361 -15.48 -16.08 -14.21
C GLU A 361 -14.81 -16.15 -12.84
N LEU A 362 -13.59 -16.69 -12.77
CA LEU A 362 -12.79 -16.78 -11.54
C LEU A 362 -11.92 -15.54 -11.33
N PHE A 363 -11.51 -14.86 -12.41
CA PHE A 363 -10.66 -13.68 -12.30
C PHE A 363 -11.40 -12.46 -11.76
N ARG A 364 -11.13 -12.10 -10.51
CA ARG A 364 -11.60 -10.87 -9.87
C ARG A 364 -10.43 -9.97 -9.51
N LYS A 365 -10.46 -8.72 -10.00
CA LYS A 365 -9.41 -7.71 -9.73
C LYS A 365 -9.65 -6.92 -8.45
N ASP A 366 -10.85 -6.98 -7.89
CA ASP A 366 -11.30 -6.15 -6.77
C ASP A 366 -11.54 -7.05 -5.53
N ILE A 367 -10.54 -7.90 -5.21
CA ILE A 367 -10.52 -8.74 -4.00
C ILE A 367 -9.31 -8.40 -3.15
N PRO A 368 -9.37 -8.52 -1.81
CA PRO A 368 -8.19 -8.36 -0.96
C PRO A 368 -7.05 -9.29 -1.39
N PRO A 369 -5.78 -8.86 -1.34
CA PRO A 369 -4.66 -9.74 -1.70
C PRO A 369 -4.36 -10.76 -0.60
N VAL A 370 -3.74 -11.89 -0.98
CA VAL A 370 -2.93 -12.68 -0.03
C VAL A 370 -1.70 -11.84 0.32
N VAL A 371 -1.41 -11.70 1.60
CA VAL A 371 -0.22 -10.99 2.07
C VAL A 371 0.80 -12.01 2.57
N LEU A 372 1.90 -12.15 1.84
CA LEU A 372 3.06 -12.91 2.29
C LEU A 372 3.89 -12.01 3.20
N ARG A 373 3.95 -12.38 4.48
CA ARG A 373 4.77 -11.72 5.51
C ARG A 373 5.37 -12.79 6.42
N SER A 374 6.55 -12.50 6.94
CA SER A 374 7.20 -13.33 7.95
C SER A 374 7.69 -12.43 9.07
N GLU A 375 7.46 -12.86 10.31
CA GLU A 375 8.00 -12.20 11.51
C GLU A 375 9.42 -12.68 11.81
N ASP A 376 9.88 -13.73 11.13
CA ASP A 376 11.21 -14.28 11.32
C ASP A 376 12.24 -13.28 10.76
N THR A 377 13.29 -13.03 11.54
CA THR A 377 14.42 -12.19 11.15
C THR A 377 15.71 -12.92 11.50
N PHE A 378 16.77 -12.68 10.74
CA PHE A 378 18.06 -13.30 11.02
C PHE A 378 19.19 -12.31 10.84
N GLU A 379 20.21 -12.47 11.68
CA GLU A 379 21.44 -11.69 11.63
C GLU A 379 22.52 -12.43 10.88
N LEU A 380 23.22 -11.69 10.04
CA LEU A 380 24.26 -12.20 9.18
C LEU A 380 25.46 -11.25 9.27
N ARG A 381 26.64 -11.78 9.59
CA ARG A 381 27.86 -11.00 9.61
C ARG A 381 28.63 -11.22 8.31
N VAL A 382 29.04 -10.14 7.68
CA VAL A 382 29.87 -10.12 6.48
C VAL A 382 31.28 -9.68 6.87
N VAL A 383 32.30 -10.40 6.42
CA VAL A 383 33.72 -10.09 6.58
C VAL A 383 34.45 -10.48 5.30
N ASP A 384 35.22 -9.58 4.70
CA ASP A 384 35.95 -9.81 3.44
C ASP A 384 35.03 -10.28 2.28
N GLU A 385 33.80 -9.73 2.20
CA GLU A 385 32.73 -10.15 1.27
C GLU A 385 32.21 -11.59 1.51
N GLU A 386 32.57 -12.22 2.64
CA GLU A 386 32.18 -13.57 3.02
C GLU A 386 31.26 -13.58 4.24
N MET A 387 30.39 -14.60 4.32
CA MET A 387 29.47 -14.75 5.44
C MET A 387 30.16 -15.44 6.62
N VAL A 388 30.06 -14.83 7.79
CA VAL A 388 30.58 -15.35 9.06
C VAL A 388 29.42 -15.41 10.05
N ARG A 389 29.27 -16.50 10.81
CA ARG A 389 28.20 -16.57 11.83
C ARG A 389 28.51 -15.71 13.04
N SER A 390 27.49 -15.04 13.57
CA SER A 390 27.49 -14.47 14.92
C SER A 390 27.74 -15.58 15.94
N GLY A 391 28.93 -15.61 16.55
CA GLY A 391 29.31 -16.60 17.57
C GLY A 391 30.23 -17.75 17.11
N SER A 392 30.66 -17.76 15.84
CA SER A 392 31.65 -18.70 15.33
C SER A 392 32.95 -17.97 14.95
N THR A 393 34.10 -18.51 15.36
CA THR A 393 35.44 -18.04 14.97
C THR A 393 35.88 -18.57 13.59
N SER A 394 35.02 -19.25 12.85
CA SER A 394 35.32 -19.69 11.48
C SER A 394 34.68 -18.77 10.45
N ALA A 395 35.53 -18.04 9.72
CA ALA A 395 35.18 -17.41 8.46
C ALA A 395 35.16 -18.47 7.36
N PHE A 396 34.21 -18.39 6.43
CA PHE A 396 34.04 -19.38 5.38
C PHE A 396 34.32 -18.80 4.00
N GLN A 397 35.31 -19.40 3.32
CA GLN A 397 35.71 -18.97 1.99
C GLN A 397 34.67 -19.26 0.92
N TYR A 398 34.12 -18.21 0.30
CA TYR A 398 33.33 -18.34 -0.92
C TYR A 398 34.24 -18.15 -2.13
N LYS A 399 34.68 -19.26 -2.75
CA LYS A 399 35.26 -19.19 -4.09
C LYS A 399 34.14 -19.03 -5.12
N SER A 400 33.92 -17.80 -5.55
CA SER A 400 33.16 -17.50 -6.77
C SER A 400 33.68 -18.35 -7.92
N THR A 401 32.82 -19.21 -8.49
CA THR A 401 33.12 -20.02 -9.67
C THR A 401 32.98 -19.26 -10.99
N HIS A 402 32.78 -17.94 -10.96
CA HIS A 402 32.99 -17.12 -12.15
C HIS A 402 34.47 -16.77 -12.29
N GLY A 403 35.20 -17.72 -12.88
CA GLY A 403 36.59 -17.56 -13.26
C GLY A 403 36.82 -16.30 -14.11
N SER A 404 37.55 -15.34 -13.53
CA SER A 404 38.29 -14.37 -14.32
C SER A 404 39.49 -15.11 -14.93
N SER A 405 39.33 -15.60 -16.16
CA SER A 405 40.44 -16.06 -16.98
C SER A 405 41.31 -14.85 -17.35
N LYS A 406 42.22 -14.46 -16.46
CA LYS A 406 43.43 -13.73 -16.86
C LYS A 406 44.41 -14.74 -17.42
N THR A 407 44.28 -15.04 -18.71
CA THR A 407 45.32 -15.71 -19.48
C THR A 407 46.47 -14.72 -19.66
N SER A 408 47.49 -14.81 -18.81
CA SER A 408 48.79 -14.19 -19.05
C SER A 408 49.48 -14.95 -20.18
N LEU A 409 49.41 -14.40 -21.40
CA LEU A 409 50.25 -14.81 -22.53
C LEU A 409 51.67 -14.31 -22.29
N SER A 410 52.52 -15.15 -21.71
CA SER A 410 53.98 -15.04 -21.80
C SER A 410 54.41 -15.70 -23.11
N VAL A 411 54.87 -14.88 -24.06
CA VAL A 411 55.46 -15.31 -25.32
C VAL A 411 56.94 -15.61 -25.06
N GLU A 412 57.30 -16.89 -24.98
CA GLU A 412 58.67 -17.35 -25.20
C GLU A 412 58.86 -17.64 -26.70
N ALA A 413 59.86 -16.99 -27.29
CA ALA A 413 60.25 -17.19 -28.69
C ALA A 413 61.01 -18.52 -28.86
N PRO A 414 60.77 -19.28 -29.95
CA PRO A 414 61.56 -20.47 -30.23
C PRO A 414 62.92 -20.08 -30.84
N ALA A 415 63.98 -20.67 -30.30
CA ALA A 415 65.30 -20.71 -30.92
C ALA A 415 65.25 -21.54 -32.21
N SER A 416 65.63 -20.94 -33.34
CA SER A 416 65.93 -21.67 -34.58
C SER A 416 67.43 -21.96 -34.65
N ASN A 417 67.77 -23.24 -34.62
CA ASN A 417 69.03 -23.74 -35.17
C ASN A 417 68.90 -23.84 -36.70
N ALA A 418 69.65 -23.02 -37.43
CA ALA A 418 70.35 -23.33 -38.67
C ALA A 418 71.14 -22.08 -39.11
#